data_AF-A0A261G284-F1
#
_entry.id   AF-A0A261G284-F1
#
_cell.length_a   1.000
_cell.length_b   1.000
_cell.length_c   1.000
_cell.angle_alpha   90.00
_cell.angle_beta   90.00
_cell.angle_gamma   90.00
#
_symmetry.space_group_name_H-M   'P 1'
#
loop_
_entity.id
_entity.type
_entity.pdbx_description
1 polymer ?
#
loop_
_entity_poly.entity_id
_entity_poly.type
_entity_poly.pdbx_seq_one_letter_code
_entity_poly.pdbx_strand_id
1 'polypeptide(L)'
;MSHARHKRKRTLGIVGRSFLAGALTVALSAGIVPAASADTVGQDISKWQGSINVNALGSFVIVKAGGSDIGYYYTDSMYARNARAVRAAGKGLGHYYFNGYTNPTSAANSFVNNLVEYRKGDPLVYDAEESQFVSPAAVQAWVNQVRARLGSDANVYVYMSSSVTKSYNWSSVAASGVKLWVANYGSNNGAYHGSPSVGYWDSWLIHQYTSAGKVSGYSSSLDMNLAKSGAFTNGQTTGTVTIPTSVSSVPTGTYLGYSIAQTQRLLNVYGYKLAVDNSYGPATRAAVRDFQSKHGLTVDGYAGPATQAKLAGTHSTPKIAVDNSAGTATVNLWQHVMGTSTDSYITGQVYPRGYARSALHAVRYGGEGSQLIRKVQRQLGLNPDGLLGPTTIHAIQRHLGVRLSNDFDAVTVRALQIRLNTGKF
;
A
#
# COMPACT_ATOMS: atom_id res chain seq x y z
N MET A 1 -31.11 88.19 -13.03
CA MET A 1 -32.54 88.42 -12.74
C MET A 1 -32.99 87.43 -11.67
N SER A 2 -33.53 87.96 -10.56
CA SER A 2 -34.43 87.36 -9.53
C SER A 2 -34.07 85.98 -8.93
N HIS A 3 -33.56 85.90 -7.69
CA HIS A 3 -34.31 85.72 -6.42
C HIS A 3 -35.13 84.41 -6.31
N ALA A 4 -34.82 83.55 -5.33
CA ALA A 4 -35.57 83.46 -4.06
C ALA A 4 -35.29 82.16 -3.25
N ARG A 5 -35.41 82.33 -1.93
CA ARG A 5 -35.14 81.41 -0.80
C ARG A 5 -36.39 80.65 -0.33
N HIS A 6 -36.15 79.54 0.40
CA HIS A 6 -36.93 78.95 1.52
C HIS A 6 -38.27 78.24 1.18
N LYS A 7 -38.70 77.13 1.82
CA LYS A 7 -38.75 76.77 3.25
C LYS A 7 -39.04 75.25 3.43
N ARG A 8 -38.75 74.74 4.63
CA ARG A 8 -38.82 73.34 5.15
C ARG A 8 -40.25 72.79 5.35
N LYS A 9 -40.45 71.45 5.29
CA LYS A 9 -40.77 70.53 6.44
C LYS A 9 -41.28 69.12 6.02
N ARG A 10 -40.54 68.08 6.48
CA ARG A 10 -40.94 66.90 7.30
C ARG A 10 -41.99 65.85 6.82
N THR A 11 -41.54 64.63 6.52
CA THR A 11 -41.64 63.36 7.34
C THR A 11 -42.09 62.08 6.59
N LEU A 12 -41.26 61.02 6.77
CA LEU A 12 -41.43 59.53 6.68
C LEU A 12 -42.02 58.83 5.43
N GLY A 13 -41.30 57.79 4.98
CA GLY A 13 -41.89 56.69 4.21
C GLY A 13 -40.91 55.81 3.40
N ILE A 14 -40.08 55.02 4.08
CA ILE A 14 -39.79 53.59 3.83
C ILE A 14 -39.52 53.07 2.38
N VAL A 15 -38.30 52.49 2.24
CA VAL A 15 -37.86 51.33 1.43
C VAL A 15 -37.53 51.52 -0.05
N GLY A 16 -36.29 51.13 -0.42
CA GLY A 16 -36.02 50.75 -1.81
C GLY A 16 -34.58 50.74 -2.33
N ARG A 17 -33.66 50.06 -1.64
CA ARG A 17 -32.44 49.41 -2.20
C ARG A 17 -31.44 50.27 -2.99
N SER A 18 -30.36 50.66 -2.30
CA SER A 18 -29.07 50.97 -2.92
C SER A 18 -28.21 49.70 -2.99
N PHE A 19 -27.72 49.37 -4.18
CA PHE A 19 -26.61 48.44 -4.38
C PHE A 19 -25.32 49.11 -3.90
N LEU A 20 -24.79 48.66 -2.77
CA LEU A 20 -23.37 48.84 -2.44
C LEU A 20 -22.69 47.47 -2.57
N ALA A 21 -21.75 47.38 -3.50
CA ALA A 21 -20.81 46.28 -3.59
C ALA A 21 -19.90 46.30 -2.34
N GLY A 22 -20.32 45.60 -1.29
CA GLY A 22 -19.45 45.24 -0.19
C GLY A 22 -18.54 44.11 -0.64
N ALA A 23 -17.26 44.40 -0.85
CA ALA A 23 -16.22 43.40 -0.91
C ALA A 23 -16.20 42.67 0.44
N LEU A 24 -16.81 41.49 0.48
CA LEU A 24 -16.74 40.58 1.62
C LEU A 24 -15.36 39.93 1.59
N THR A 25 -14.39 40.58 2.21
CA THR A 25 -13.14 39.93 2.64
C THR A 25 -13.55 38.87 3.66
N VAL A 26 -13.71 37.63 3.20
CA VAL A 26 -13.76 36.47 4.09
C VAL A 26 -12.35 36.31 4.64
N ALA A 27 -12.10 36.92 5.80
CA ALA A 27 -10.98 36.55 6.63
C ALA A 27 -11.20 35.08 7.01
N LEU A 28 -10.44 34.17 6.41
CA LEU A 28 -10.30 32.82 6.94
C LEU A 28 -9.82 32.97 8.38
N SER A 29 -10.64 32.53 9.32
CA SER A 29 -10.22 32.23 10.68
C SER A 29 -9.27 31.02 10.63
N ALA A 30 -8.03 31.26 10.22
CA ALA A 30 -6.92 30.39 10.55
C ALA A 30 -6.81 30.42 12.08
N GLY A 31 -7.09 29.28 12.72
CA GLY A 31 -6.82 29.12 14.15
C GLY A 31 -5.38 29.50 14.41
N ILE A 32 -5.18 30.60 15.12
CA ILE A 32 -3.86 31.10 15.50
C ILE A 32 -3.28 30.09 16.48
N VAL A 33 -2.24 29.38 16.05
CA VAL A 33 -1.38 28.63 16.95
C VAL A 33 -0.49 29.66 17.66
N PRO A 34 -0.46 29.72 19.00
CA PRO A 34 0.35 30.71 19.71
C PRO A 34 1.83 30.47 19.42
N ALA A 35 2.54 31.54 19.08
CA ALA A 35 3.97 31.53 18.82
C ALA A 35 4.76 31.26 20.13
N ALA A 36 5.20 30.02 20.30
CA ALA A 36 6.35 29.66 21.12
C ALA A 36 6.94 28.35 20.58
N SER A 37 8.12 28.45 19.94
CA SER A 37 8.85 27.39 19.20
C SER A 37 8.31 27.07 17.80
N ALA A 38 9.17 27.21 16.78
CA ALA A 38 8.89 27.23 15.34
C ALA A 38 8.51 25.87 14.72
N ASP A 39 7.40 25.29 15.16
CA ASP A 39 6.87 24.05 14.57
C ASP A 39 6.22 24.34 13.21
N THR A 40 6.54 23.52 12.22
CA THR A 40 6.03 23.68 10.85
C THR A 40 4.87 22.73 10.58
N VAL A 41 3.91 23.16 9.76
CA VAL A 41 2.80 22.31 9.31
C VAL A 41 3.18 21.59 8.03
N GLY A 42 2.84 20.31 7.94
CA GLY A 42 2.99 19.50 6.74
C GLY A 42 1.92 18.40 6.65
N GLN A 43 1.97 17.62 5.58
CA GLN A 43 1.03 16.54 5.30
C GLN A 43 1.77 15.25 5.04
N ASP A 44 1.08 14.12 5.17
CA ASP A 44 1.53 12.86 4.61
C ASP A 44 0.55 12.39 3.52
N ILE A 45 1.11 11.80 2.46
CA ILE A 45 0.35 11.43 1.26
C ILE A 45 0.81 10.09 0.68
N SER A 46 -0.09 9.46 -0.07
CA SER A 46 0.11 8.21 -0.78
C SER A 46 -0.53 8.27 -2.17
N LYS A 47 -0.67 7.11 -2.85
CA LYS A 47 -1.45 7.00 -4.09
C LYS A 47 -2.90 7.44 -3.97
N TRP A 48 -3.49 7.40 -2.77
CA TRP A 48 -4.91 7.68 -2.56
C TRP A 48 -5.27 9.14 -2.79
N GLN A 49 -4.31 10.06 -2.68
CA GLN A 49 -4.50 11.48 -2.98
C GLN A 49 -4.38 11.80 -4.48
N GLY A 50 -4.10 10.81 -5.34
CA GLY A 50 -3.99 10.97 -6.78
C GLY A 50 -3.02 12.09 -7.17
N SER A 51 -3.43 12.96 -8.11
CA SER A 51 -2.61 14.06 -8.63
C SER A 51 -2.69 15.34 -7.78
N ILE A 52 -2.69 15.23 -6.45
CA ILE A 52 -2.75 16.37 -5.54
C ILE A 52 -1.69 17.44 -5.88
N ASN A 53 -2.09 18.71 -5.76
CA ASN A 53 -1.21 19.85 -5.98
C ASN A 53 -0.28 20.05 -4.77
N VAL A 54 0.96 19.60 -4.91
CA VAL A 54 1.96 19.67 -3.84
C VAL A 54 2.29 21.11 -3.43
N ASN A 55 2.15 22.10 -4.33
CA ASN A 55 2.41 23.50 -3.98
C ASN A 55 1.41 24.06 -2.97
N ALA A 56 0.19 23.50 -2.92
CA ALA A 56 -0.83 23.88 -1.94
C ALA A 56 -0.60 23.26 -0.55
N LEU A 57 0.31 22.30 -0.43
CA LEU A 57 0.67 21.64 0.83
C LEU A 57 1.60 22.53 1.68
N GLY A 58 1.77 22.15 2.95
CA GLY A 58 2.59 22.84 3.94
C GLY A 58 4.10 22.82 3.65
N SER A 59 4.91 23.09 4.67
CA SER A 59 6.37 23.25 4.52
C SER A 59 7.10 21.93 4.27
N PHE A 60 6.48 20.80 4.60
CA PHE A 60 6.99 19.46 4.32
C PHE A 60 5.88 18.50 3.92
N VAL A 61 6.28 17.41 3.26
CA VAL A 61 5.41 16.30 2.89
C VAL A 61 6.12 14.98 3.15
N ILE A 62 5.47 14.06 3.86
CA ILE A 62 5.97 12.69 4.07
C ILE A 62 5.23 11.77 3.10
N VAL A 63 5.94 11.12 2.19
CA VAL A 63 5.32 10.39 1.06
C VAL A 63 5.47 8.89 1.27
N LYS A 64 4.40 8.13 1.03
CA LYS A 64 4.45 6.66 1.05
C LYS A 64 5.42 6.19 0.00
N ALA A 65 6.54 5.60 0.40
CA ALA A 65 7.47 4.96 -0.51
C ALA A 65 6.89 3.62 -0.98
N GLY A 66 6.30 2.90 -0.04
CA GLY A 66 5.79 1.58 -0.28
C GLY A 66 5.36 0.94 1.03
N GLY A 67 5.36 -0.37 1.04
CA GLY A 67 5.07 -1.13 2.23
C GLY A 67 5.24 -2.60 1.99
N SER A 68 4.90 -3.36 3.01
CA SER A 68 4.65 -4.78 2.88
C SER A 68 3.19 -5.08 3.12
N ASP A 69 2.83 -6.24 2.61
CA ASP A 69 1.60 -6.94 2.92
C ASP A 69 1.99 -8.43 3.03
N ILE A 70 1.04 -9.31 3.29
CA ILE A 70 1.32 -10.71 3.59
C ILE A 70 2.04 -11.39 2.42
N GLY A 71 3.35 -11.60 2.60
CA GLY A 71 4.19 -12.33 1.65
C GLY A 71 4.74 -11.52 0.47
N TYR A 72 4.55 -10.19 0.41
CA TYR A 72 5.16 -9.37 -0.64
C TYR A 72 5.47 -7.93 -0.21
N TYR A 73 6.33 -7.29 -0.99
CA TYR A 73 6.70 -5.88 -0.89
C TYR A 73 6.11 -5.12 -2.08
N TYR A 74 5.67 -3.89 -1.88
CA TYR A 74 5.15 -3.04 -2.94
C TYR A 74 5.71 -1.63 -2.87
N THR A 75 5.77 -0.99 -4.02
CA THR A 75 6.01 0.45 -4.17
C THR A 75 4.65 1.16 -4.31
N ASP A 76 4.49 2.30 -3.65
CA ASP A 76 3.32 3.14 -3.88
C ASP A 76 3.39 3.74 -5.28
N SER A 77 2.32 3.58 -6.08
CA SER A 77 2.31 3.95 -7.50
C SER A 77 2.46 5.45 -7.76
N MET A 78 2.22 6.31 -6.76
CA MET A 78 2.40 7.77 -6.87
C MET A 78 3.69 8.25 -6.20
N TYR A 79 4.47 7.37 -5.55
CA TYR A 79 5.63 7.75 -4.77
C TYR A 79 6.63 8.61 -5.55
N ALA A 80 7.11 8.11 -6.69
CA ALA A 80 8.15 8.80 -7.46
C ALA A 80 7.69 10.18 -7.95
N ARG A 81 6.42 10.28 -8.39
CA ARG A 81 5.81 11.57 -8.80
C ARG A 81 5.75 12.52 -7.62
N ASN A 82 5.25 12.07 -6.49
CA ASN A 82 5.04 12.89 -5.30
C ASN A 82 6.37 13.35 -4.70
N ALA A 83 7.34 12.45 -4.53
CA ALA A 83 8.68 12.77 -4.03
C ALA A 83 9.38 13.86 -4.88
N ARG A 84 9.36 13.70 -6.21
CA ARG A 84 9.91 14.70 -7.14
C ARG A 84 9.17 16.03 -7.08
N ALA A 85 7.84 16.02 -7.00
CA ALA A 85 7.06 17.24 -6.88
C ALA A 85 7.34 18.00 -5.56
N VAL A 86 7.51 17.28 -4.46
CA VAL A 86 7.87 17.87 -3.15
C VAL A 86 9.24 18.52 -3.21
N ARG A 87 10.22 17.85 -3.83
CA ARG A 87 11.55 18.45 -4.04
C ARG A 87 11.52 19.65 -4.96
N ALA A 88 10.82 19.57 -6.09
CA ALA A 88 10.69 20.68 -7.03
C ALA A 88 10.02 21.91 -6.38
N ALA A 89 9.10 21.68 -5.42
CA ALA A 89 8.46 22.74 -4.65
C ALA A 89 9.32 23.32 -3.51
N GLY A 90 10.57 22.85 -3.33
CA GLY A 90 11.46 23.32 -2.27
C GLY A 90 11.03 22.93 -0.85
N LYS A 91 10.20 21.89 -0.71
CA LYS A 91 9.63 21.46 0.58
C LYS A 91 10.47 20.36 1.23
N GLY A 92 10.33 20.20 2.55
CA GLY A 92 10.86 19.05 3.27
C GLY A 92 10.23 17.76 2.75
N LEU A 93 11.02 16.72 2.48
CA LEU A 93 10.53 15.41 2.03
C LEU A 93 10.86 14.37 3.11
N GLY A 94 9.84 13.63 3.51
CA GLY A 94 10.00 12.38 4.27
C GLY A 94 9.51 11.19 3.46
N HIS A 95 9.90 10.00 3.89
CA HIS A 95 9.58 8.74 3.22
C HIS A 95 9.05 7.75 4.24
N TYR A 96 7.87 7.18 4.02
CA TYR A 96 7.34 6.18 4.93
C TYR A 96 7.10 4.82 4.27
N TYR A 97 7.26 3.79 5.08
CA TYR A 97 7.07 2.40 4.72
C TYR A 97 6.00 1.78 5.61
N PHE A 98 4.86 1.46 5.03
CA PHE A 98 3.74 0.84 5.74
C PHE A 98 4.08 -0.60 6.13
N ASN A 99 3.96 -0.93 7.42
CA ASN A 99 4.28 -2.26 7.91
C ASN A 99 3.22 -3.29 7.50
N GLY A 100 3.67 -4.39 6.92
CA GLY A 100 2.86 -5.59 6.74
C GLY A 100 3.64 -6.84 7.15
N TYR A 101 3.00 -8.00 6.99
CA TYR A 101 3.52 -9.29 7.47
C TYR A 101 4.69 -9.81 6.60
N THR A 102 5.90 -9.37 6.93
CA THR A 102 7.15 -9.71 6.21
C THR A 102 8.36 -9.68 7.14
N ASN A 103 9.49 -10.23 6.69
CA ASN A 103 10.75 -10.10 7.41
C ASN A 103 11.20 -8.62 7.47
N PRO A 104 11.45 -8.05 8.67
CA PRO A 104 11.76 -6.62 8.82
C PRO A 104 13.06 -6.17 8.12
N THR A 105 14.09 -7.01 8.10
CA THR A 105 15.36 -6.72 7.39
C THR A 105 15.13 -6.63 5.88
N SER A 106 14.35 -7.56 5.33
CA SER A 106 14.01 -7.56 3.91
C SER A 106 13.06 -6.41 3.53
N ALA A 107 12.13 -6.06 4.42
CA ALA A 107 11.31 -4.86 4.30
C ALA A 107 12.16 -3.58 4.26
N ALA A 108 13.18 -3.47 5.12
CA ALA A 108 14.13 -2.36 5.10
C ALA A 108 14.92 -2.29 3.79
N ASN A 109 15.37 -3.44 3.26
CA ASN A 109 16.05 -3.48 1.96
C ASN A 109 15.13 -3.02 0.82
N SER A 110 13.87 -3.48 0.80
CA SER A 110 12.88 -3.05 -0.19
C SER A 110 12.65 -1.54 -0.11
N PHE A 111 12.44 -1.01 1.10
CA PHE A 111 12.27 0.41 1.33
C PHE A 111 13.46 1.23 0.82
N VAL A 112 14.68 0.90 1.23
CA VAL A 112 15.90 1.61 0.84
C VAL A 112 16.13 1.55 -0.67
N ASN A 113 15.93 0.39 -1.29
CA ASN A 113 16.10 0.22 -2.74
C ASN A 113 15.07 1.05 -3.55
N ASN A 114 13.92 1.33 -2.94
CA ASN A 114 12.84 2.05 -3.58
C ASN A 114 12.94 3.57 -3.39
N LEU A 115 13.86 4.10 -2.57
CA LEU A 115 13.94 5.54 -2.28
C LEU A 115 14.13 6.39 -3.54
N VAL A 116 13.36 7.48 -3.62
CA VAL A 116 13.40 8.46 -4.72
C VAL A 116 13.60 9.84 -4.10
N GLU A 117 14.55 10.62 -4.61
CA GLU A 117 14.86 11.97 -4.12
C GLU A 117 15.28 12.05 -2.63
N TYR A 118 15.72 10.91 -2.07
CA TYR A 118 16.23 10.84 -0.71
C TYR A 118 17.53 11.64 -0.57
N ARG A 119 17.62 12.39 0.52
CA ARG A 119 18.79 13.11 0.99
C ARG A 119 19.05 12.76 2.43
N LYS A 120 20.32 12.64 2.80
CA LYS A 120 20.71 12.39 4.18
C LYS A 120 20.10 13.46 5.09
N GLY A 121 19.35 13.01 6.09
CA GLY A 121 18.60 13.86 7.01
C GLY A 121 17.10 13.98 6.72
N ASP A 122 16.61 13.40 5.62
CA ASP A 122 15.17 13.17 5.43
C ASP A 122 14.64 12.13 6.44
N PRO A 123 13.44 12.34 6.99
CA PRO A 123 12.75 11.31 7.78
C PRO A 123 12.57 10.02 6.97
N LEU A 124 13.09 8.92 7.50
CA LEU A 124 12.87 7.56 7.02
C LEU A 124 12.00 6.82 8.04
N VAL A 125 10.73 6.64 7.72
CA VAL A 125 9.71 6.24 8.69
C VAL A 125 9.33 4.77 8.49
N TYR A 126 9.46 3.97 9.55
CA TYR A 126 8.72 2.71 9.67
C TYR A 126 7.32 3.02 10.21
N ASP A 127 6.31 2.86 9.39
CA ASP A 127 4.92 3.09 9.75
C ASP A 127 4.36 1.82 10.40
N ALA A 128 4.24 1.83 11.73
CA ALA A 128 3.84 0.73 12.60
C ALA A 128 2.34 0.81 12.94
N GLU A 129 1.50 0.77 11.92
CA GLU A 129 0.04 0.93 12.01
C GLU A 129 -0.72 -0.41 12.04
N GLU A 130 -0.21 -1.45 11.37
CA GLU A 130 -0.78 -2.81 11.44
C GLU A 130 -0.38 -3.50 12.73
N SER A 131 -1.06 -3.18 13.83
CA SER A 131 -0.68 -3.57 15.20
C SER A 131 -0.44 -5.07 15.39
N GLN A 132 -1.14 -5.92 14.64
CA GLN A 132 -0.95 -7.37 14.56
C GLN A 132 0.47 -7.79 14.11
N PHE A 133 1.21 -6.92 13.43
CA PHE A 133 2.55 -7.15 12.88
C PHE A 133 3.61 -6.21 13.46
N VAL A 134 3.29 -5.50 14.55
CA VAL A 134 4.21 -4.56 15.21
C VAL A 134 4.83 -5.22 16.44
N SER A 135 6.16 -5.08 16.58
CA SER A 135 6.86 -5.38 17.83
C SER A 135 8.14 -4.53 17.94
N PRO A 136 8.64 -4.25 19.16
CA PRO A 136 9.93 -3.59 19.36
C PRO A 136 11.08 -4.27 18.62
N ALA A 137 11.12 -5.60 18.62
CA ALA A 137 12.16 -6.36 17.92
C ALA A 137 12.09 -6.18 16.40
N ALA A 138 10.88 -6.19 15.81
CA ALA A 138 10.72 -5.99 14.37
C ALA A 138 11.13 -4.58 13.94
N VAL A 139 10.71 -3.56 14.68
CA VAL A 139 11.10 -2.17 14.43
C VAL A 139 12.62 -2.01 14.56
N GLN A 140 13.23 -2.55 15.62
CA GLN A 140 14.68 -2.48 15.81
C GLN A 140 15.44 -3.17 14.66
N ALA A 141 14.98 -4.34 14.21
CA ALA A 141 15.60 -5.04 13.09
C ALA A 141 15.52 -4.25 11.77
N TRP A 142 14.38 -3.62 11.50
CA TRP A 142 14.23 -2.74 10.34
C TRP A 142 15.14 -1.52 10.44
N VAL A 143 15.16 -0.85 11.60
CA VAL A 143 16.02 0.32 11.88
C VAL A 143 17.49 0.00 11.68
N ASN A 144 17.95 -1.10 12.26
CA ASN A 144 19.34 -1.55 12.17
C ASN A 144 19.73 -1.77 10.70
N GLN A 145 18.84 -2.38 9.91
CA GLN A 145 19.11 -2.62 8.50
C GLN A 145 19.10 -1.34 7.67
N VAL A 146 18.20 -0.40 7.92
CA VAL A 146 18.21 0.91 7.25
C VAL A 146 19.52 1.65 7.54
N ARG A 147 19.94 1.69 8.81
CA ARG A 147 21.20 2.32 9.22
C ARG A 147 22.43 1.61 8.68
N ALA A 148 22.41 0.28 8.59
CA ALA A 148 23.49 -0.48 7.95
C ALA A 148 23.63 -0.12 6.46
N ARG A 149 22.52 0.16 5.77
CA ARG A 149 22.50 0.51 4.34
C ARG A 149 22.79 1.98 4.04
N LEU A 150 22.40 2.90 4.92
CA LEU A 150 22.43 4.35 4.67
C LEU A 150 23.36 5.14 5.59
N GLY A 151 23.97 4.49 6.59
CA GLY A 151 24.79 5.11 7.62
C GLY A 151 24.12 5.09 8.99
N SER A 152 24.93 4.96 10.05
CA SER A 152 24.45 4.91 11.44
C SER A 152 23.68 6.17 11.87
N ASP A 153 23.93 7.28 11.20
CA ASP A 153 23.28 8.58 11.41
C ASP A 153 22.08 8.84 10.49
N ALA A 154 21.56 7.81 9.80
CA ALA A 154 20.30 7.91 9.06
C ALA A 154 19.16 8.39 9.99
N ASN A 155 18.37 9.36 9.50
CA ASN A 155 17.32 10.04 10.25
C ASN A 155 16.04 9.19 10.34
N VAL A 156 16.12 8.10 11.12
CA VAL A 156 15.08 7.08 11.20
C VAL A 156 14.00 7.41 12.23
N TYR A 157 12.76 7.21 11.83
CA TYR A 157 11.56 7.37 12.63
C TYR A 157 10.78 6.06 12.72
N VAL A 158 10.01 5.93 13.81
CA VAL A 158 8.85 5.05 13.85
C VAL A 158 7.59 5.90 13.93
N TYR A 159 6.60 5.59 13.09
CA TYR A 159 5.25 6.12 13.20
C TYR A 159 4.35 5.14 13.96
N MET A 160 3.59 5.64 14.94
CA MET A 160 2.59 4.86 15.67
C MET A 160 1.60 5.76 16.42
N SER A 161 0.44 5.23 16.82
CA SER A 161 -0.50 5.99 17.66
C SER A 161 0.00 6.14 19.11
N SER A 162 -0.47 7.17 19.82
CA SER A 162 -0.22 7.34 21.28
C SER A 162 -0.71 6.14 22.13
N SER A 163 -1.56 5.27 21.59
CA SER A 163 -1.91 4.02 22.26
C SER A 163 -0.79 3.00 22.12
N VAL A 164 -0.27 2.81 20.91
CA VAL A 164 0.79 1.82 20.61
C VAL A 164 2.10 2.19 21.31
N THR A 165 2.39 3.47 21.52
CA THR A 165 3.57 3.91 22.31
C THR A 165 3.55 3.39 23.76
N LYS A 166 2.39 2.96 24.26
CA LYS A 166 2.19 2.44 25.62
C LYS A 166 1.95 0.92 25.64
N SER A 167 1.67 0.31 24.50
CA SER A 167 1.29 -1.11 24.40
C SER A 167 2.47 -2.08 24.49
N TYR A 168 3.70 -1.61 24.31
CA TYR A 168 4.91 -2.43 24.36
C TYR A 168 6.03 -1.70 25.11
N ASN A 169 7.04 -2.45 25.55
CA ASN A 169 8.28 -1.87 26.06
C ASN A 169 9.15 -1.39 24.88
N TRP A 170 9.11 -0.08 24.61
CA TRP A 170 9.85 0.55 23.51
C TRP A 170 11.21 1.09 23.93
N SER A 171 11.64 0.87 25.18
CA SER A 171 12.85 1.50 25.74
C SER A 171 14.10 1.27 24.89
N SER A 172 14.33 0.05 24.38
CA SER A 172 15.48 -0.23 23.51
C SER A 172 15.41 0.51 22.17
N VAL A 173 14.23 0.62 21.57
CA VAL A 173 14.03 1.35 20.31
C VAL A 173 14.28 2.83 20.51
N ALA A 174 13.68 3.42 21.55
CA ALA A 174 13.87 4.83 21.90
C ALA A 174 15.34 5.15 22.23
N ALA A 175 15.99 4.33 23.07
CA ALA A 175 17.40 4.47 23.43
C ALA A 175 18.36 4.33 22.24
N SER A 176 17.95 3.65 21.17
CA SER A 176 18.74 3.57 19.93
C SER A 176 18.72 4.85 19.09
N GLY A 177 18.08 5.93 19.57
CA GLY A 177 17.98 7.21 18.86
C GLY A 177 17.00 7.20 17.68
N VAL A 178 16.08 6.24 17.63
CA VAL A 178 14.95 6.27 16.68
C VAL A 178 13.99 7.35 17.13
N LYS A 179 13.59 8.22 16.20
CA LYS A 179 12.71 9.36 16.48
C LYS A 179 11.24 8.95 16.40
N LEU A 180 10.38 9.68 17.10
CA LEU A 180 8.94 9.40 17.13
C LEU A 180 8.17 10.35 16.22
N TRP A 181 7.42 9.77 15.28
CA TRP A 181 6.27 10.38 14.63
C TRP A 181 5.01 9.80 15.27
N VAL A 182 4.24 10.57 16.01
CA VAL A 182 3.11 10.03 16.78
C VAL A 182 1.77 10.49 16.21
N ALA A 183 0.79 9.60 16.17
CA ALA A 183 -0.59 9.93 15.84
C ALA A 183 -1.45 10.08 17.12
N ASN A 184 -2.13 11.21 17.24
CA ASN A 184 -3.16 11.46 18.26
C ASN A 184 -4.04 12.61 17.81
N TYR A 185 -5.32 12.34 17.57
CA TYR A 185 -6.19 13.27 16.87
C TYR A 185 -7.10 14.13 17.76
N GLY A 186 -7.17 13.84 19.07
CA GLY A 186 -8.18 14.44 19.94
C GLY A 186 -9.60 14.28 19.35
N SER A 187 -10.31 15.40 19.16
CA SER A 187 -11.65 15.38 18.54
C SER A 187 -11.66 15.15 17.03
N ASN A 188 -10.49 15.10 16.39
CA ASN A 188 -10.28 14.86 14.95
C ASN A 188 -11.13 15.74 14.03
N ASN A 189 -11.15 17.04 14.29
CA ASN A 189 -11.97 18.03 13.56
C ASN A 189 -11.14 18.97 12.67
N GLY A 190 -9.89 18.61 12.37
CA GLY A 190 -8.96 19.45 11.60
C GLY A 190 -8.09 20.39 12.46
N ALA A 191 -8.39 20.58 13.74
CA ALA A 191 -7.62 21.43 14.64
C ALA A 191 -6.60 20.64 15.50
N TYR A 192 -5.59 21.33 16.00
CA TYR A 192 -4.62 20.79 16.96
C TYR A 192 -5.21 20.79 18.39
N HIS A 193 -5.12 19.65 19.09
CA HIS A 193 -5.72 19.44 20.42
C HIS A 193 -4.70 19.24 21.54
N GLY A 194 -3.47 19.75 21.35
CA GLY A 194 -2.42 19.67 22.37
C GLY A 194 -1.47 18.48 22.19
N SER A 195 -0.45 18.45 23.05
CA SER A 195 0.67 17.51 22.91
C SER A 195 0.25 16.06 23.20
N PRO A 196 0.66 15.10 22.34
CA PRO A 196 0.38 13.68 22.51
C PRO A 196 1.24 13.06 23.60
N SER A 197 0.78 11.93 24.13
CA SER A 197 1.63 11.06 24.94
C SER A 197 2.64 10.34 24.05
N VAL A 198 3.88 10.25 24.53
CA VAL A 198 5.05 9.79 23.78
C VAL A 198 5.63 8.47 24.30
N GLY A 199 5.08 7.89 25.36
CA GLY A 199 5.58 6.63 25.92
C GLY A 199 7.03 6.72 26.39
N TYR A 200 7.91 5.96 25.75
CA TYR A 200 9.34 5.83 26.11
C TYR A 200 10.26 6.89 25.48
N TRP A 201 9.72 7.81 24.68
CA TRP A 201 10.49 8.91 24.09
C TRP A 201 10.41 10.16 24.96
N ASP A 202 11.49 10.93 25.02
CA ASP A 202 11.49 12.24 25.72
C ASP A 202 10.55 13.25 25.05
N SER A 203 10.45 13.18 23.72
CA SER A 203 9.58 14.02 22.90
C SER A 203 9.26 13.36 21.55
N TRP A 204 8.13 13.73 20.98
CA TRP A 204 7.88 13.58 19.55
C TRP A 204 8.65 14.63 18.76
N LEU A 205 9.00 14.34 17.51
CA LEU A 205 9.52 15.33 16.56
C LEU A 205 8.55 15.59 15.41
N ILE A 206 7.65 14.65 15.14
CA ILE A 206 6.50 14.85 14.24
C ILE A 206 5.25 14.37 14.97
N HIS A 207 4.15 15.12 14.89
CA HIS A 207 2.85 14.75 15.44
C HIS A 207 1.77 14.88 14.37
N GLN A 208 1.19 13.75 13.98
CA GLN A 208 -0.03 13.73 13.17
C GLN A 208 -1.21 14.03 14.09
N TYR A 209 -1.72 15.25 14.00
CA TYR A 209 -2.70 15.78 14.95
C TYR A 209 -4.14 15.68 14.46
N THR A 210 -4.36 15.32 13.20
CA THR A 210 -5.69 15.05 12.64
C THR A 210 -5.59 14.35 11.30
N SER A 211 -6.58 13.50 11.01
CA SER A 211 -6.84 12.94 9.67
C SER A 211 -7.98 13.65 8.93
N ALA A 212 -8.53 14.70 9.54
CA ALA A 212 -9.69 15.45 9.05
C ALA A 212 -9.31 16.84 8.50
N GLY A 213 -8.03 17.06 8.19
CA GLY A 213 -7.53 18.33 7.68
C GLY A 213 -8.11 18.72 6.32
N LYS A 214 -8.09 20.02 6.04
CA LYS A 214 -8.52 20.59 4.76
C LYS A 214 -7.41 21.43 4.15
N VAL A 215 -7.16 21.23 2.85
CA VAL A 215 -6.19 21.98 2.08
C VAL A 215 -6.83 22.51 0.81
N SER A 216 -6.46 23.72 0.40
CA SER A 216 -6.96 24.33 -0.82
C SER A 216 -6.70 23.45 -2.05
N GLY A 217 -7.72 23.29 -2.88
CA GLY A 217 -7.63 22.46 -4.10
C GLY A 217 -7.72 20.95 -3.85
N TYR A 218 -8.02 20.49 -2.63
CA TYR A 218 -8.29 19.09 -2.32
C TYR A 218 -9.58 18.97 -1.48
N SER A 219 -10.60 18.28 -2.04
CA SER A 219 -11.95 18.25 -1.46
C SER A 219 -12.10 17.29 -0.28
N SER A 220 -11.32 16.21 -0.27
CA SER A 220 -11.37 15.18 0.77
C SER A 220 -10.58 15.60 2.01
N SER A 221 -10.72 14.82 3.08
CA SER A 221 -9.92 15.01 4.29
C SER A 221 -8.48 14.56 4.07
N LEU A 222 -7.54 15.21 4.76
CA LEU A 222 -6.11 14.96 4.64
C LEU A 222 -5.44 14.93 6.01
N ASP A 223 -4.41 14.10 6.12
CA ASP A 223 -3.60 13.98 7.33
C ASP A 223 -2.71 15.21 7.51
N MET A 224 -2.75 15.80 8.71
CA MET A 224 -2.02 17.01 9.04
C MET A 224 -1.05 16.76 10.18
N ASN A 225 0.16 17.29 10.01
CA ASN A 225 1.28 17.07 10.90
C ASN A 225 1.89 18.38 11.37
N LEU A 226 2.35 18.40 12.62
CA LEU A 226 3.31 19.37 13.13
C LEU A 226 4.70 18.73 13.20
N ALA A 227 5.73 19.44 12.77
CA ALA A 227 7.12 19.01 12.91
C ALA A 227 7.95 20.05 13.66
N LYS A 228 8.66 19.59 14.69
CA LYS A 228 9.59 20.42 15.48
C LYS A 228 10.88 20.71 14.71
N SER A 229 11.61 21.73 15.15
CA SER A 229 12.99 21.93 14.72
C SER A 229 13.83 20.66 14.94
N GLY A 230 14.65 20.29 13.94
CA GLY A 230 15.44 19.05 13.95
C GLY A 230 14.68 17.80 13.48
N ALA A 231 13.41 17.91 13.10
CA ALA A 231 12.70 16.80 12.46
C ALA A 231 13.34 16.40 11.12
N PHE A 232 13.76 17.40 10.35
CA PHE A 232 14.55 17.27 9.13
C PHE A 232 15.95 17.78 9.42
N THR A 233 16.98 16.93 9.27
CA THR A 233 18.37 17.27 9.63
C THR A 233 19.26 17.57 8.41
N ASN A 234 18.65 17.68 7.23
CA ASN A 234 19.34 17.94 5.96
C ASN A 234 19.61 19.43 5.67
N GLY A 235 19.36 20.34 6.62
CA GLY A 235 19.68 21.77 6.50
C GLY A 235 18.96 22.56 5.39
N GLN A 236 17.95 21.97 4.74
CA GLN A 236 17.30 22.40 3.48
C GLN A 236 18.19 22.27 2.23
N THR A 237 17.62 21.64 1.19
CA THR A 237 18.08 21.56 -0.21
C THR A 237 19.55 21.84 -0.52
N THR A 238 20.45 20.85 -0.37
CA THR A 238 21.55 20.54 -1.32
C THR A 238 22.43 19.47 -0.71
N GLY A 239 22.52 18.32 -1.37
CA GLY A 239 23.32 17.19 -0.92
C GLY A 239 22.81 15.91 -1.58
N THR A 240 23.08 15.78 -2.87
CA THR A 240 22.86 14.51 -3.58
C THR A 240 23.80 13.48 -2.96
N VAL A 241 23.26 12.52 -2.22
CA VAL A 241 24.01 11.30 -1.89
C VAL A 241 23.98 10.45 -3.16
N THR A 242 25.15 10.27 -3.79
CA THR A 242 25.33 9.23 -4.79
C THR A 242 25.13 7.89 -4.10
N ILE A 243 23.98 7.26 -4.31
CA ILE A 243 23.78 5.87 -3.91
C ILE A 243 24.82 5.03 -4.67
N PRO A 244 25.68 4.25 -4.01
CA PRO A 244 26.61 3.38 -4.70
C PRO A 244 25.83 2.42 -5.61
N THR A 245 25.91 2.65 -6.92
CA THR A 245 25.45 1.72 -7.94
C THR A 245 26.47 0.62 -8.09
N SER A 246 26.47 -0.30 -7.13
CA SER A 246 27.09 -1.61 -7.26
C SER A 246 26.14 -2.65 -6.65
N VAL A 247 24.95 -2.74 -7.23
CA VAL A 247 24.18 -3.98 -7.18
C VAL A 247 24.73 -4.88 -8.30
N SER A 248 25.74 -5.67 -7.95
CA SER A 248 25.98 -6.95 -8.60
C SER A 248 24.64 -7.66 -8.72
N SER A 249 24.33 -8.08 -9.96
CA SER A 249 23.23 -8.97 -10.35
C SER A 249 22.46 -9.56 -9.17
N VAL A 250 21.23 -9.08 -8.95
CA VAL A 250 20.27 -9.76 -8.09
C VAL A 250 20.21 -11.22 -8.56
N PRO A 251 20.53 -12.21 -7.72
CA PRO A 251 20.34 -13.59 -8.09
C PRO A 251 18.87 -13.79 -8.44
N THR A 252 18.60 -14.15 -9.69
CA THR A 252 17.33 -14.72 -10.14
C THR A 252 17.15 -16.10 -9.50
N GLY A 253 16.92 -16.12 -8.19
CA GLY A 253 16.38 -17.26 -7.48
C GLY A 253 14.88 -17.26 -7.65
N THR A 254 14.33 -18.32 -8.27
CA THR A 254 12.89 -18.49 -8.44
C THR A 254 12.24 -18.56 -7.05
N TYR A 255 11.59 -17.48 -6.63
CA TYR A 255 10.87 -17.39 -5.36
C TYR A 255 9.52 -18.10 -5.52
N LEU A 256 9.26 -19.17 -4.74
CA LEU A 256 8.04 -19.98 -4.86
C LEU A 256 6.76 -19.26 -4.38
N GLY A 257 6.87 -18.11 -3.71
CA GLY A 257 5.84 -17.07 -3.64
C GLY A 257 4.41 -17.53 -3.37
N TYR A 258 4.22 -18.47 -2.44
CA TYR A 258 2.88 -18.97 -2.13
C TYR A 258 2.03 -17.92 -1.40
N SER A 259 0.77 -17.77 -1.83
CA SER A 259 -0.27 -17.03 -1.10
C SER A 259 -0.62 -17.72 0.22
N ILE A 260 -1.27 -17.01 1.15
CA ILE A 260 -1.72 -17.57 2.43
C ILE A 260 -2.61 -18.79 2.20
N ALA A 261 -3.54 -18.70 1.26
CA ALA A 261 -4.39 -19.82 0.90
C ALA A 261 -3.58 -21.02 0.35
N GLN A 262 -2.49 -20.79 -0.38
CA GLN A 262 -1.58 -21.87 -0.81
C GLN A 262 -0.82 -22.47 0.39
N THR A 263 -0.33 -21.64 1.30
CA THR A 263 0.29 -22.12 2.55
C THR A 263 -0.69 -22.94 3.40
N GLN A 264 -1.92 -22.47 3.60
CA GLN A 264 -2.97 -23.18 4.33
C GLN A 264 -3.32 -24.52 3.66
N ARG A 265 -3.43 -24.54 2.33
CA ARG A 265 -3.64 -25.78 1.57
C ARG A 265 -2.48 -26.76 1.75
N LEU A 266 -1.25 -26.31 1.60
CA LEU A 266 -0.07 -27.17 1.75
C LEU A 266 0.03 -27.71 3.17
N LEU A 267 -0.16 -26.88 4.19
CA LEU A 267 -0.25 -27.34 5.57
C LEU A 267 -1.36 -28.39 5.73
N ASN A 268 -2.54 -28.19 5.13
CA ASN A 268 -3.58 -29.21 5.24
C ASN A 268 -3.21 -30.55 4.60
N VAL A 269 -2.36 -30.55 3.56
CA VAL A 269 -1.81 -31.81 3.01
C VAL A 269 -0.89 -32.51 4.01
N TYR A 270 -0.15 -31.75 4.81
CA TYR A 270 0.63 -32.26 5.95
C TYR A 270 -0.23 -32.64 7.18
N GLY A 271 -1.56 -32.66 7.04
CA GLY A 271 -2.49 -33.11 8.07
C GLY A 271 -2.99 -32.02 9.03
N TYR A 272 -2.62 -30.76 8.79
CA TYR A 272 -3.21 -29.64 9.51
C TYR A 272 -4.71 -29.48 9.10
N LYS A 273 -5.56 -29.00 10.01
CA LYS A 273 -7.02 -28.83 9.76
C LYS A 273 -7.40 -27.35 9.72
N LEU A 274 -6.73 -26.57 8.87
CA LEU A 274 -6.95 -25.13 8.73
C LEU A 274 -8.11 -24.83 7.79
N ALA A 275 -8.87 -23.78 8.10
CA ALA A 275 -9.70 -23.13 7.10
C ALA A 275 -8.80 -22.48 6.02
N VAL A 276 -9.16 -22.62 4.75
CA VAL A 276 -8.48 -21.93 3.63
C VAL A 276 -9.20 -20.62 3.36
N ASP A 277 -9.09 -19.71 4.33
CA ASP A 277 -9.76 -18.41 4.36
C ASP A 277 -8.87 -17.27 3.84
N ASN A 278 -7.64 -17.61 3.41
CA ASN A 278 -6.62 -16.65 3.00
C ASN A 278 -6.23 -15.65 4.12
N SER A 279 -6.43 -16.04 5.38
CA SER A 279 -6.04 -15.29 6.57
C SER A 279 -4.91 -16.00 7.32
N TYR A 280 -3.83 -15.26 7.59
CA TYR A 280 -2.71 -15.81 8.35
C TYR A 280 -2.95 -15.67 9.87
N GLY A 281 -4.08 -16.22 10.33
CA GLY A 281 -4.51 -16.14 11.72
C GLY A 281 -3.72 -17.05 12.67
N PRO A 282 -4.05 -17.01 13.99
CA PRO A 282 -3.35 -17.78 15.02
C PRO A 282 -3.24 -19.28 14.72
N ALA A 283 -4.28 -19.89 14.13
CA ALA A 283 -4.29 -21.30 13.74
C ALA A 283 -3.27 -21.59 12.63
N THR A 284 -3.23 -20.78 11.56
CA THR A 284 -2.25 -20.88 10.48
C THR A 284 -0.83 -20.73 11.02
N ARG A 285 -0.60 -19.75 11.90
CA ARG A 285 0.71 -19.55 12.53
C ARG A 285 1.12 -20.74 13.41
N ALA A 286 0.21 -21.29 14.20
CA ALA A 286 0.49 -22.47 15.03
C ALA A 286 0.87 -23.68 14.18
N ALA A 287 0.12 -23.94 13.09
CA ALA A 287 0.42 -24.99 12.13
C ALA A 287 1.80 -24.81 11.47
N VAL A 288 2.16 -23.58 11.09
CA VAL A 288 3.48 -23.30 10.53
C VAL A 288 4.60 -23.50 11.55
N ARG A 289 4.42 -23.09 12.81
CA ARG A 289 5.42 -23.33 13.87
C ARG A 289 5.63 -24.82 14.09
N ASP A 290 4.55 -25.58 14.17
CA ASP A 290 4.62 -27.04 14.33
C ASP A 290 5.31 -27.69 13.12
N PHE A 291 4.96 -27.27 11.90
CA PHE A 291 5.60 -27.73 10.67
C PHE A 291 7.10 -27.43 10.68
N GLN A 292 7.48 -26.18 10.98
CA GLN A 292 8.88 -25.77 11.06
C GLN A 292 9.65 -26.61 12.09
N SER A 293 9.06 -26.83 13.26
CA SER A 293 9.65 -27.64 14.32
C SER A 293 9.88 -29.09 13.86
N LYS A 294 8.89 -29.70 13.20
CA LYS A 294 8.96 -31.08 12.69
C LYS A 294 9.96 -31.24 11.54
N HIS A 295 10.27 -30.17 10.83
CA HIS A 295 11.10 -30.21 9.63
C HIS A 295 12.47 -29.54 9.78
N GLY A 296 12.90 -29.24 11.01
CA GLY A 296 14.22 -28.70 11.29
C GLY A 296 14.44 -27.29 10.75
N LEU A 297 13.38 -26.49 10.66
CA LEU A 297 13.43 -25.10 10.23
C LEU A 297 13.41 -24.15 11.43
N THR A 298 13.81 -22.90 11.23
CA THR A 298 13.63 -21.85 12.23
C THR A 298 12.16 -21.73 12.62
N VAL A 299 11.85 -21.95 13.90
CA VAL A 299 10.46 -21.98 14.43
C VAL A 299 9.98 -20.57 14.77
N ASP A 300 9.78 -19.76 13.73
CA ASP A 300 9.34 -18.37 13.84
C ASP A 300 7.82 -18.21 13.63
N GLY A 301 7.17 -19.23 13.04
CA GLY A 301 5.75 -19.25 12.67
C GLY A 301 5.43 -18.58 11.35
N TYR A 302 6.45 -18.28 10.56
CA TYR A 302 6.34 -17.63 9.25
C TYR A 302 6.67 -18.62 8.15
N ALA A 303 5.76 -18.82 7.19
CA ALA A 303 6.05 -19.61 6.00
C ALA A 303 6.94 -18.78 5.04
N GLY A 304 8.18 -18.53 5.43
CA GLY A 304 9.20 -17.87 4.60
C GLY A 304 9.79 -18.82 3.55
N PRO A 305 10.77 -18.38 2.74
CA PRO A 305 11.27 -19.14 1.59
C PRO A 305 11.68 -20.58 1.90
N ALA A 306 12.41 -20.79 2.99
CA ALA A 306 12.83 -22.13 3.42
C ALA A 306 11.63 -23.00 3.82
N THR A 307 10.66 -22.43 4.54
CA THR A 307 9.43 -23.12 4.92
C THR A 307 8.54 -23.40 3.71
N GLN A 308 8.39 -22.44 2.79
CA GLN A 308 7.64 -22.64 1.53
C GLN A 308 8.32 -23.67 0.63
N ALA A 309 9.65 -23.64 0.50
CA ALA A 309 10.40 -24.64 -0.24
C ALA A 309 10.25 -26.03 0.40
N LYS A 310 10.21 -26.13 1.73
CA LYS A 310 9.97 -27.40 2.43
C LYS A 310 8.53 -27.89 2.28
N LEU A 311 7.55 -26.99 2.37
CA LEU A 311 6.13 -27.26 2.08
C LEU A 311 5.94 -27.68 0.61
N ALA A 312 6.69 -27.09 -0.32
CA ALA A 312 6.68 -27.41 -1.74
C ALA A 312 7.44 -28.69 -2.08
N GLY A 313 8.48 -29.04 -1.31
CA GLY A 313 9.43 -30.11 -1.63
C GLY A 313 8.80 -31.50 -1.69
N THR A 314 7.59 -31.66 -1.18
CA THR A 314 6.75 -32.86 -1.31
C THR A 314 5.63 -32.69 -2.36
N HIS A 315 5.23 -31.46 -2.66
CA HIS A 315 4.12 -31.11 -3.55
C HIS A 315 4.48 -29.90 -4.41
N SER A 316 5.34 -30.13 -5.40
CA SER A 316 5.60 -29.14 -6.45
C SER A 316 4.29 -28.81 -7.17
N THR A 317 4.05 -27.54 -7.48
CA THR A 317 3.01 -27.19 -8.45
C THR A 317 3.35 -27.93 -9.74
N PRO A 318 2.46 -28.78 -10.27
CA PRO A 318 2.74 -29.52 -11.49
C PRO A 318 3.09 -28.54 -12.59
N LYS A 319 4.32 -28.58 -13.11
CA LYS A 319 4.68 -27.80 -14.29
C LYS A 319 4.08 -28.48 -15.50
N ILE A 320 3.42 -27.68 -16.35
CA ILE A 320 2.89 -28.13 -17.63
C ILE A 320 3.79 -27.64 -18.77
N ALA A 321 3.75 -28.33 -19.91
CA ALA A 321 4.39 -27.85 -21.12
C ALA A 321 3.77 -26.50 -21.56
N VAL A 322 4.60 -25.63 -22.13
CA VAL A 322 4.14 -24.41 -22.81
C VAL A 322 4.06 -24.73 -24.30
N ASP A 323 2.95 -25.34 -24.69
CA ASP A 323 2.72 -25.93 -26.02
C ASP A 323 1.66 -25.17 -26.84
N ASN A 324 1.16 -24.05 -26.30
CA ASN A 324 0.10 -23.24 -26.89
C ASN A 324 -1.25 -23.98 -27.05
N SER A 325 -1.42 -25.12 -26.37
CA SER A 325 -2.60 -25.96 -26.42
C SER A 325 -3.12 -26.27 -25.01
N ALA A 326 -4.31 -25.77 -24.67
CA ALA A 326 -4.89 -25.97 -23.36
C ALA A 326 -5.71 -27.27 -23.32
N GLY A 327 -5.00 -28.39 -23.13
CA GLY A 327 -5.58 -29.68 -22.74
C GLY A 327 -5.89 -29.78 -21.24
N THR A 328 -6.23 -30.99 -20.80
CA THR A 328 -6.62 -31.28 -19.40
C THR A 328 -5.52 -30.91 -18.40
N ALA A 329 -4.24 -31.06 -18.75
CA ALA A 329 -3.12 -30.65 -17.89
C ALA A 329 -3.13 -29.13 -17.61
N THR A 330 -3.34 -28.31 -18.64
CA THR A 330 -3.45 -26.85 -18.51
C THR A 330 -4.65 -26.47 -17.66
N VAL A 331 -5.81 -27.09 -17.89
CA VAL A 331 -7.02 -26.82 -17.11
C VAL A 331 -6.87 -27.29 -15.65
N ASN A 332 -6.29 -28.46 -15.40
CA ASN A 332 -6.01 -28.96 -14.06
C ASN A 332 -5.11 -27.99 -13.28
N LEU A 333 -4.03 -27.50 -13.91
CA LEU A 333 -3.16 -26.53 -13.26
C LEU A 333 -3.89 -25.20 -13.03
N TRP A 334 -4.73 -24.76 -13.97
CA TRP A 334 -5.52 -23.54 -13.81
C TRP A 334 -6.52 -23.67 -12.64
N GLN A 335 -7.23 -24.79 -12.54
CA GLN A 335 -8.14 -25.10 -11.43
C GLN A 335 -7.41 -25.16 -10.10
N HIS A 336 -6.23 -25.77 -10.08
CA HIS A 336 -5.37 -25.81 -8.91
C HIS A 336 -4.93 -24.40 -8.47
N VAL A 337 -4.44 -23.57 -9.41
CA VAL A 337 -4.02 -22.18 -9.14
C VAL A 337 -5.19 -21.32 -8.66
N MET A 338 -6.36 -21.47 -9.26
CA MET A 338 -7.58 -20.72 -8.90
C MET A 338 -8.31 -21.27 -7.67
N GLY A 339 -7.89 -22.43 -7.15
CA GLY A 339 -8.49 -23.08 -5.99
C GLY A 339 -9.92 -23.59 -6.24
N THR A 340 -10.21 -24.12 -7.42
CA THR A 340 -11.50 -24.77 -7.74
C THR A 340 -11.37 -26.28 -7.74
N SER A 341 -12.51 -26.99 -7.70
CA SER A 341 -12.53 -28.44 -7.91
C SER A 341 -11.88 -28.80 -9.25
N THR A 342 -10.97 -29.77 -9.22
CA THR A 342 -10.31 -30.29 -10.41
C THR A 342 -11.24 -31.28 -11.10
N ASP A 343 -11.95 -30.82 -12.13
CA ASP A 343 -12.78 -31.68 -12.98
C ASP A 343 -12.14 -31.91 -14.37
N SER A 344 -10.96 -31.31 -14.62
CA SER A 344 -10.21 -31.35 -15.87
C SER A 344 -10.81 -30.64 -17.07
N TYR A 345 -11.95 -29.97 -16.93
CA TYR A 345 -12.62 -29.29 -18.03
C TYR A 345 -13.08 -27.87 -17.66
N ILE A 346 -13.08 -26.97 -18.64
CA ILE A 346 -13.85 -25.74 -18.56
C ILE A 346 -15.31 -26.12 -18.86
N THR A 347 -16.04 -26.48 -17.82
CA THR A 347 -17.40 -27.04 -17.86
C THR A 347 -18.51 -26.01 -18.11
N GLY A 348 -19.70 -26.47 -18.47
CA GLY A 348 -20.91 -25.64 -18.55
C GLY A 348 -20.88 -24.54 -19.61
N GLN A 349 -20.03 -24.64 -20.63
CA GLN A 349 -19.91 -23.58 -21.62
C GLN A 349 -21.06 -23.61 -22.63
N VAL A 350 -21.32 -22.48 -23.28
CA VAL A 350 -22.21 -22.38 -24.45
C VAL A 350 -21.40 -22.51 -25.74
N TYR A 351 -22.01 -22.95 -26.83
CA TYR A 351 -21.34 -22.96 -28.14
C TYR A 351 -21.00 -21.52 -28.57
N PRO A 352 -19.77 -21.28 -29.07
CA PRO A 352 -19.34 -19.93 -29.35
C PRO A 352 -20.05 -19.36 -30.60
N ARG A 353 -20.40 -18.06 -30.57
CA ARG A 353 -21.01 -17.33 -31.69
C ARG A 353 -20.28 -16.00 -31.88
N GLY A 354 -19.56 -15.86 -33.00
CA GLY A 354 -18.76 -14.65 -33.29
C GLY A 354 -17.42 -14.58 -32.56
N TYR A 355 -16.96 -15.70 -31.99
CA TYR A 355 -15.65 -15.87 -31.36
C TYR A 355 -15.21 -17.33 -31.43
N ALA A 356 -13.94 -17.62 -31.16
CA ALA A 356 -13.39 -18.98 -31.14
C ALA A 356 -12.65 -19.28 -29.83
N ARG A 357 -12.51 -20.58 -29.54
CA ARG A 357 -11.67 -21.11 -28.47
C ARG A 357 -10.65 -22.06 -29.08
N SER A 358 -9.95 -21.57 -30.11
CA SER A 358 -9.16 -22.36 -31.04
C SER A 358 -8.02 -23.14 -30.40
N ALA A 359 -7.56 -22.70 -29.21
CA ALA A 359 -6.49 -23.36 -28.47
C ALA A 359 -6.98 -24.03 -27.16
N LEU A 360 -8.29 -24.13 -26.92
CA LEU A 360 -8.84 -24.83 -25.74
C LEU A 360 -9.41 -26.20 -26.15
N HIS A 361 -8.78 -27.27 -25.68
CA HIS A 361 -9.17 -28.65 -26.01
C HIS A 361 -9.88 -29.37 -24.86
N ALA A 362 -9.90 -28.78 -23.67
CA ALA A 362 -10.57 -29.31 -22.48
C ALA A 362 -11.79 -28.46 -22.10
N VAL A 363 -12.79 -28.41 -22.99
CA VAL A 363 -14.04 -27.66 -22.81
C VAL A 363 -15.22 -28.62 -22.84
N ARG A 364 -16.18 -28.45 -21.92
CA ARG A 364 -17.47 -29.16 -21.94
C ARG A 364 -18.62 -28.19 -22.04
N TYR A 365 -19.57 -28.50 -22.91
CA TYR A 365 -20.75 -27.69 -23.16
C TYR A 365 -21.91 -28.10 -22.26
N GLY A 366 -22.76 -27.15 -21.89
CA GLY A 366 -23.92 -27.41 -21.01
C GLY A 366 -24.68 -26.17 -20.53
N GLY A 367 -24.17 -24.96 -20.73
CA GLY A 367 -24.88 -23.69 -20.42
C GLY A 367 -24.82 -23.21 -18.97
N GLU A 368 -24.50 -24.07 -18.01
CA GLU A 368 -24.51 -23.74 -16.56
C GLU A 368 -23.32 -22.88 -16.07
N GLY A 369 -22.27 -22.71 -16.88
CA GLY A 369 -21.05 -21.99 -16.54
C GLY A 369 -20.09 -22.75 -15.60
N SER A 370 -18.78 -22.51 -15.75
CA SER A 370 -17.72 -23.18 -15.00
C SER A 370 -17.40 -22.48 -13.69
N GLN A 371 -17.19 -23.24 -12.60
CA GLN A 371 -16.69 -22.69 -11.33
C GLN A 371 -15.31 -22.05 -11.47
N LEU A 372 -14.44 -22.61 -12.32
CA LEU A 372 -13.14 -22.02 -12.68
C LEU A 372 -13.34 -20.62 -13.25
N ILE A 373 -14.21 -20.49 -14.25
CA ILE A 373 -14.44 -19.21 -14.93
C ILE A 373 -15.14 -18.21 -14.01
N ARG A 374 -16.05 -18.63 -13.14
CA ARG A 374 -16.64 -17.74 -12.12
C ARG A 374 -15.59 -17.19 -11.17
N LYS A 375 -14.59 -17.98 -10.77
CA LYS A 375 -13.45 -17.51 -9.96
C LYS A 375 -12.57 -16.53 -10.73
N VAL A 376 -12.25 -16.84 -11.98
CA VAL A 376 -11.50 -15.93 -12.89
C VAL A 376 -12.22 -14.59 -13.02
N GLN A 377 -13.51 -14.61 -13.32
CA GLN A 377 -14.33 -13.40 -13.48
C GLN A 377 -14.36 -12.55 -12.20
N ARG A 378 -14.57 -13.16 -11.02
CA ARG A 378 -14.48 -12.45 -9.75
C ARG A 378 -13.11 -11.78 -9.55
N GLN A 379 -12.03 -12.49 -9.84
CA GLN A 379 -10.67 -11.95 -9.71
C GLN A 379 -10.41 -10.79 -10.68
N LEU A 380 -11.04 -10.80 -11.85
CA LEU A 380 -10.92 -9.76 -12.88
C LEU A 380 -11.99 -8.66 -12.77
N GLY A 381 -12.82 -8.66 -11.71
CA GLY A 381 -13.86 -7.64 -11.50
C GLY A 381 -15.04 -7.73 -12.47
N LEU A 382 -15.33 -8.91 -13.02
CA LEU A 382 -16.45 -9.16 -13.93
C LEU A 382 -17.64 -9.80 -13.21
N ASN A 383 -18.83 -9.72 -13.81
CA ASN A 383 -19.99 -10.51 -13.39
C ASN A 383 -19.70 -12.01 -13.55
N PRO A 384 -19.80 -12.84 -12.48
CA PRO A 384 -19.33 -14.22 -12.52
C PRO A 384 -20.40 -15.18 -13.07
N ASP A 385 -20.72 -15.08 -14.35
CA ASP A 385 -21.66 -15.96 -15.06
C ASP A 385 -21.08 -17.36 -15.38
N GLY A 386 -19.76 -17.54 -15.27
CA GLY A 386 -19.05 -18.79 -15.54
C GLY A 386 -18.82 -19.09 -17.02
N LEU A 387 -19.15 -18.15 -17.91
CA LEU A 387 -19.01 -18.30 -19.35
C LEU A 387 -17.72 -17.63 -19.85
N LEU A 388 -16.96 -18.39 -20.64
CA LEU A 388 -15.78 -17.92 -21.34
C LEU A 388 -16.19 -17.31 -22.69
N GLY A 389 -16.96 -16.23 -22.62
CA GLY A 389 -17.35 -15.40 -23.77
C GLY A 389 -16.40 -14.22 -24.01
N PRO A 390 -16.63 -13.41 -25.05
CA PRO A 390 -15.70 -12.35 -25.49
C PRO A 390 -15.29 -11.36 -24.39
N THR A 391 -16.21 -10.95 -23.52
CA THR A 391 -15.91 -10.06 -22.38
C THR A 391 -14.90 -10.70 -21.42
N THR A 392 -15.11 -11.97 -21.07
CA THR A 392 -14.20 -12.74 -20.22
C THR A 392 -12.86 -12.95 -20.90
N ILE A 393 -12.85 -13.30 -22.19
CA ILE A 393 -11.64 -13.51 -23.00
C ILE A 393 -10.79 -12.23 -23.02
N HIS A 394 -11.37 -11.07 -23.35
CA HIS A 394 -10.67 -9.79 -23.37
C HIS A 394 -10.13 -9.38 -21.99
N ALA A 395 -10.82 -9.71 -20.90
CA ALA A 395 -10.32 -9.44 -19.56
C ALA A 395 -9.11 -10.32 -19.22
N ILE A 396 -9.16 -11.61 -19.57
CA ILE A 396 -8.02 -12.53 -19.41
C ILE A 396 -6.83 -12.06 -20.24
N GLN A 397 -7.05 -11.67 -21.50
CA GLN A 397 -5.99 -11.18 -22.37
C GLN A 397 -5.31 -9.91 -21.84
N ARG A 398 -6.10 -8.93 -21.34
CA ARG A 398 -5.56 -7.74 -20.65
C ARG A 398 -4.74 -8.12 -19.43
N HIS A 399 -5.23 -9.05 -18.62
CA HIS A 399 -4.56 -9.53 -17.42
C HIS A 399 -3.23 -10.24 -17.75
N LEU A 400 -3.19 -10.99 -18.85
CA LEU A 400 -2.00 -11.69 -19.33
C LEU A 400 -1.05 -10.80 -20.15
N GLY A 401 -1.43 -9.56 -20.45
CA GLY A 401 -0.64 -8.63 -21.25
C GLY A 401 -0.48 -9.02 -22.72
N VAL A 402 -1.47 -9.74 -23.29
CA VAL A 402 -1.48 -10.14 -24.71
C VAL A 402 -2.45 -9.29 -25.53
N ARG A 403 -2.28 -9.33 -26.85
CA ARG A 403 -3.17 -8.62 -27.80
C ARG A 403 -4.62 -9.07 -27.60
N LEU A 404 -5.53 -8.10 -27.62
CA LEU A 404 -6.96 -8.38 -27.58
C LEU A 404 -7.44 -9.03 -28.88
N SER A 405 -8.20 -10.10 -28.74
CA SER A 405 -8.98 -10.73 -29.79
C SER A 405 -10.24 -11.33 -29.18
N ASN A 406 -11.26 -11.54 -30.00
CA ASN A 406 -12.44 -12.28 -29.53
C ASN A 406 -12.11 -13.74 -29.18
N ASP A 407 -10.95 -14.25 -29.62
CA ASP A 407 -10.61 -15.66 -29.57
C ASP A 407 -9.71 -16.02 -28.39
N PHE A 408 -10.00 -17.15 -27.74
CA PHE A 408 -9.05 -17.77 -26.81
C PHE A 408 -8.02 -18.58 -27.62
N ASP A 409 -7.08 -17.86 -28.20
CA ASP A 409 -6.10 -18.34 -29.18
C ASP A 409 -4.80 -18.88 -28.55
N ALA A 410 -3.92 -19.39 -29.40
CA ALA A 410 -2.63 -19.97 -29.02
C ALA A 410 -1.73 -18.98 -28.24
N VAL A 411 -1.79 -17.68 -28.58
CA VAL A 411 -1.03 -16.62 -27.88
C VAL A 411 -1.55 -16.45 -26.46
N THR A 412 -2.87 -16.44 -26.30
CA THR A 412 -3.54 -16.36 -24.99
C THR A 412 -3.22 -17.58 -24.13
N VAL A 413 -3.29 -18.80 -24.70
CA VAL A 413 -2.93 -20.04 -24.00
C VAL A 413 -1.48 -20.07 -23.58
N ARG A 414 -0.55 -19.68 -24.46
CA ARG A 414 0.88 -19.62 -24.15
C ARG A 414 1.16 -18.74 -22.93
N ALA A 415 0.59 -17.54 -22.91
CA ALA A 415 0.75 -16.60 -21.81
C ALA A 415 0.13 -17.15 -20.51
N LEU A 416 -1.03 -17.79 -20.60
CA LEU A 416 -1.66 -18.48 -19.47
C LEU A 416 -0.75 -19.59 -18.92
N GLN A 417 -0.24 -20.49 -19.75
CA GLN A 417 0.62 -21.60 -19.32
C GLN A 417 1.90 -21.10 -18.63
N ILE A 418 2.54 -20.06 -19.17
CA ILE A 418 3.70 -19.41 -18.54
C ILE A 418 3.33 -18.90 -17.15
N ARG A 419 2.18 -18.23 -17.01
CA ARG A 419 1.71 -17.66 -15.75
C ARG A 419 1.37 -18.75 -14.72
N LEU A 420 0.63 -19.77 -15.15
CA LEU A 420 0.25 -20.93 -14.32
C LEU A 420 1.46 -21.70 -13.81
N ASN A 421 2.51 -21.87 -14.62
CA ASN A 421 3.76 -22.50 -14.22
C ASN A 421 4.52 -21.71 -13.13
N THR A 422 4.15 -20.45 -12.88
CA THR A 422 4.63 -19.66 -11.73
C THR A 422 3.69 -19.71 -10.52
N GLY A 423 2.65 -20.56 -10.56
CA GLY A 423 1.65 -20.68 -9.51
C GLY A 423 0.67 -19.51 -9.44
N LYS A 424 0.60 -18.70 -10.51
CA LYS A 424 -0.19 -17.47 -10.57
C LYS A 424 -1.20 -17.54 -11.71
N PHE A 425 -2.29 -16.82 -11.53
CA PHE A 425 -3.16 -16.36 -12.60
C PHE A 425 -3.09 -14.84 -12.57
#